data_AF-A0AAD4GZN5-F1
#
_entry.id   AF-A0AAD4GZN5-F1
#
_cell.length_a   1.000
_cell.length_b   1.000
_cell.length_c   1.000
_cell.angle_alpha   90.00
_cell.angle_beta   90.00
_cell.angle_gamma   90.00
#
_symmetry.space_group_name_H-M   'P 1'
#
loop_
_entity.id
_entity.type
_entity.pdbx_description
1 polymer ?
#
loop_
_entity_poly.entity_id
_entity_poly.type
_entity_poly.pdbx_seq_one_letter_code
_entity_poly.pdbx_strand_id
1 'polypeptide(L)'
;MNRQTDLSHISAFTTLADILADFQIPLPSTTNGPEIILTGEIPSPELTKSQRINLTLIGAIPALANAVVAATIFEARGGSRQRVEIDLRRGHNYIDPDIGMTPSLNGQEITLDLVAGNPFLRNIFETRDGKWVVLSAVYVDLAYKWTALLDCSMAESSARAAVKMWNAADLEALAAKAEMPMAICRSEKEWNTHPQGSVMTGQPIVPIEPAKKRSSPSSNCSPFPATVPDRPLSGLKVLAVTHAIAGPGAGRTLAEHGASVLQVMFTHGFEHAFVYTYANLGTASTRLSLNKDSDRQRLWTLIRDAHVWIDSYREGAIRKFGYSDTAMHNVNPGLIITHIRCYGSSGPWAWKPGFDMQGSASSGLMCLMGEGLGDGRPRWPPGMVINDYTTAYFAALAVMGIVLRRVNGESDWDQGWVVSPSLCGTAMGILRFFKTERFPGTGSGEPLSPEMLEGDTSLGYLKTLAPLPKMSATPVAYQGDLLVTMGSSRPVFPGFDDGYDIRALTPMSKEGVVHSFAAGVVKKLERIRMLGEEERKARDKAYDIARKAAVL
;
A
#
# COMPACT_ATOMS: atom_id res chain seq x y z
N MET A 1 -25.02 25.57 -17.77
CA MET A 1 -24.01 24.64 -17.24
C MET A 1 -23.37 23.95 -18.43
N ASN A 2 -22.03 23.96 -18.54
CA ASN A 2 -21.32 23.48 -19.73
C ASN A 2 -21.41 21.95 -19.83
N ARG A 3 -21.74 21.39 -21.01
CA ARG A 3 -21.99 19.94 -21.20
C ARG A 3 -20.78 19.06 -20.79
N GLN A 4 -19.57 19.61 -20.85
CA GLN A 4 -18.32 18.94 -20.45
C GLN A 4 -18.10 18.87 -18.93
N THR A 5 -18.48 19.92 -18.20
CA THR A 5 -18.48 19.92 -16.73
C THR A 5 -19.41 18.83 -16.21
N ASP A 6 -20.58 18.69 -16.84
CA ASP A 6 -21.56 17.65 -16.53
C ASP A 6 -20.97 16.24 -16.73
N LEU A 7 -20.30 15.97 -17.86
CA LEU A 7 -19.66 14.67 -18.11
C LEU A 7 -18.52 14.34 -17.13
N SER A 8 -17.70 15.32 -16.75
CA SER A 8 -16.64 15.12 -15.75
C SER A 8 -17.21 14.70 -14.40
N HIS A 9 -18.28 15.37 -13.97
CA HIS A 9 -18.94 15.11 -12.69
C HIS A 9 -19.68 13.77 -12.71
N ILE A 10 -20.39 13.45 -13.79
CA ILE A 10 -21.03 12.14 -14.00
C ILE A 10 -19.97 11.03 -13.93
N SER A 11 -18.82 11.19 -14.58
CA SER A 11 -17.75 10.18 -14.60
C SER A 11 -17.16 9.95 -13.20
N ALA A 12 -16.88 11.03 -12.48
CA ALA A 12 -16.40 10.98 -11.10
C ALA A 12 -17.41 10.32 -10.16
N PHE A 13 -18.68 10.74 -10.22
CA PHE A 13 -19.74 10.19 -9.38
C PHE A 13 -20.03 8.72 -9.69
N THR A 14 -20.06 8.33 -10.97
CA THR A 14 -20.22 6.92 -11.39
C THR A 14 -19.07 6.07 -10.86
N THR A 15 -17.84 6.57 -10.95
CA THR A 15 -16.66 5.86 -10.43
C THR A 15 -16.71 5.71 -8.91
N LEU A 16 -17.14 6.75 -8.20
CA LEU A 16 -17.36 6.69 -6.75
C LEU A 16 -18.40 5.64 -6.37
N ALA A 17 -19.55 5.64 -7.06
CA ALA A 17 -20.64 4.70 -6.80
C ALA A 17 -20.18 3.23 -6.99
N ASP A 18 -19.45 2.95 -8.06
CA ASP A 18 -18.92 1.61 -8.32
C ASP A 18 -17.89 1.16 -7.28
N ILE A 19 -17.00 2.06 -6.85
CA ILE A 19 -16.03 1.76 -5.79
C ILE A 19 -16.76 1.47 -4.49
N LEU A 20 -17.69 2.33 -4.05
CA LEU A 20 -18.45 2.08 -2.83
C LEU A 20 -19.24 0.75 -2.92
N ALA A 21 -19.81 0.43 -4.08
CA ALA A 21 -20.49 -0.83 -4.31
C ALA A 21 -19.57 -2.06 -4.20
N ASP A 22 -18.33 -1.98 -4.71
CA ASP A 22 -17.33 -3.07 -4.58
C ASP A 22 -16.98 -3.34 -3.09
N PHE A 23 -17.02 -2.31 -2.25
CA PHE A 23 -16.84 -2.39 -0.80
C PHE A 23 -18.15 -2.67 -0.03
N GLN A 24 -19.27 -2.87 -0.73
CA GLN A 24 -20.60 -3.04 -0.15
C GLN A 24 -21.00 -1.91 0.81
N ILE A 25 -20.63 -0.68 0.46
CA ILE A 25 -20.98 0.54 1.18
C ILE A 25 -22.06 1.26 0.38
N PRO A 26 -23.23 1.58 0.98
CA PRO A 26 -24.26 2.34 0.29
C PRO A 26 -23.76 3.74 -0.08
N LEU A 27 -24.06 4.19 -1.31
CA LEU A 27 -23.86 5.57 -1.71
C LEU A 27 -24.80 6.48 -0.91
N PRO A 28 -24.32 7.62 -0.36
CA PRO A 28 -25.19 8.58 0.32
C PRO A 28 -26.32 9.07 -0.57
N SER A 29 -27.49 9.28 0.01
CA SER A 29 -28.65 9.86 -0.68
C SER A 29 -28.74 11.36 -0.40
N THR A 30 -29.66 12.05 -1.09
CA THR A 30 -29.93 13.47 -0.81
C THR A 30 -30.46 13.72 0.60
N THR A 31 -31.04 12.70 1.26
CA THR A 31 -31.61 12.80 2.61
C THR A 31 -30.75 12.13 3.69
N ASN A 32 -29.89 11.18 3.33
CA ASN A 32 -29.07 10.41 4.28
C ASN A 32 -27.59 10.44 3.88
N GLY A 33 -26.71 10.87 4.80
CA GLY A 33 -25.28 10.97 4.56
C GLY A 33 -24.82 12.30 3.95
N PRO A 34 -23.51 12.47 3.72
CA PRO A 34 -22.93 13.76 3.33
C PRO A 34 -23.41 14.24 1.95
N GLU A 35 -23.45 15.56 1.78
CA GLU A 35 -23.59 16.17 0.46
C GLU A 35 -22.23 16.13 -0.27
N ILE A 36 -22.20 15.56 -1.48
CA ILE A 36 -20.98 15.44 -2.28
C ILE A 36 -20.93 16.58 -3.30
N ILE A 37 -19.86 17.36 -3.27
CA ILE A 37 -19.64 18.50 -4.17
C ILE A 37 -18.43 18.21 -5.06
N LEU A 38 -18.67 18.12 -6.35
CA LEU A 38 -17.63 18.02 -7.36
C LEU A 38 -17.41 19.39 -7.98
N THR A 39 -16.16 19.86 -8.02
CA THR A 39 -15.80 21.12 -8.67
C THR A 39 -14.72 20.90 -9.74
N GLY A 40 -14.63 21.84 -10.68
CA GLY A 40 -13.71 21.74 -11.81
C GLY A 40 -14.09 20.65 -12.81
N GLU A 41 -13.27 20.51 -13.85
CA GLU A 41 -13.38 19.46 -14.87
C GLU A 41 -12.18 18.52 -14.77
N ILE A 42 -12.34 17.29 -15.25
CA ILE A 42 -11.22 16.36 -15.42
C ILE A 42 -10.25 17.00 -16.43
N PRO A 43 -8.96 17.18 -16.09
CA PRO A 43 -7.97 17.72 -17.00
C PRO A 43 -7.69 16.81 -18.20
N SER A 44 -7.16 17.38 -19.27
CA SER A 44 -6.89 16.60 -20.47
C SER A 44 -5.83 15.51 -20.26
N PRO A 45 -5.97 14.34 -20.93
CA PRO A 45 -4.94 13.30 -20.97
C PRO A 45 -3.57 13.81 -21.41
N GLU A 46 -3.52 14.79 -22.31
CA GLU A 46 -2.29 15.39 -22.81
C GLU A 46 -1.57 16.18 -21.72
N LEU A 47 -2.31 17.00 -20.95
CA LEU A 47 -1.76 17.84 -19.89
C LEU A 47 -1.33 17.01 -18.67
N THR A 48 -2.07 15.93 -18.39
CA THR A 48 -1.74 14.97 -17.31
C THR A 48 -0.74 13.90 -17.75
N LYS A 49 -0.33 13.91 -19.03
CA LYS A 49 0.61 12.96 -19.65
C LYS A 49 0.19 11.48 -19.49
N SER A 50 -1.11 11.22 -19.57
CA SER A 50 -1.68 9.87 -19.41
C SER A 50 -2.87 9.65 -20.33
N GLN A 51 -2.65 8.93 -21.43
CA GLN A 51 -3.67 8.71 -22.46
C GLN A 51 -4.58 7.50 -22.21
N ARG A 52 -4.16 6.57 -21.35
CA ARG A 52 -4.82 5.26 -21.19
C ARG A 52 -5.56 5.10 -19.87
N ILE A 53 -5.12 5.82 -18.83
CA ILE A 53 -5.74 5.82 -17.51
C ILE A 53 -5.99 7.25 -17.03
N ASN A 54 -7.09 7.46 -16.33
CA ASN A 54 -7.51 8.76 -15.84
C ASN A 54 -6.88 9.04 -14.46
N LEU A 55 -5.73 9.71 -14.45
CA LEU A 55 -4.97 10.00 -13.23
C LEU A 55 -5.75 10.85 -12.23
N THR A 56 -6.59 11.76 -12.72
CA THR A 56 -7.45 12.57 -11.88
C THR A 56 -8.40 11.72 -11.07
N LEU A 57 -9.11 10.79 -11.71
CA LEU A 57 -10.03 9.92 -11.01
C LEU A 57 -9.28 8.98 -10.05
N ILE A 58 -8.12 8.45 -10.43
CA ILE A 58 -7.31 7.58 -9.56
C ILE A 58 -6.87 8.30 -8.27
N GLY A 59 -6.44 9.56 -8.36
CA GLY A 59 -6.03 10.32 -7.18
C GLY A 59 -7.19 10.93 -6.38
N ALA A 60 -8.32 11.24 -7.03
CA ALA A 60 -9.46 11.91 -6.40
C ALA A 60 -10.46 10.95 -5.77
N ILE A 61 -10.89 9.91 -6.49
CA ILE A 61 -12.06 9.12 -6.10
C ILE A 61 -11.81 8.22 -4.89
N PRO A 62 -10.66 7.51 -4.75
CA PRO A 62 -10.37 6.76 -3.53
C PRO A 62 -10.33 7.64 -2.28
N ALA A 63 -9.75 8.85 -2.37
CA ALA A 63 -9.74 9.82 -1.27
C ALA A 63 -11.15 10.34 -0.96
N LEU A 64 -11.95 10.65 -2.00
CA LEU A 64 -13.35 11.05 -1.85
C LEU A 64 -14.19 9.96 -1.16
N ALA A 65 -14.01 8.70 -1.55
CA ALA A 65 -14.71 7.57 -0.94
C ALA A 65 -14.41 7.48 0.56
N ASN A 66 -13.13 7.63 0.96
CA ASN A 66 -12.74 7.68 2.36
C ASN A 66 -13.42 8.84 3.11
N ALA A 67 -13.38 10.06 2.56
CA ALA A 67 -14.02 11.23 3.18
C ALA A 67 -15.55 11.11 3.29
N VAL A 68 -16.20 10.53 2.28
CA VAL A 68 -17.64 10.24 2.29
C VAL A 68 -17.98 9.26 3.40
N VAL A 69 -17.26 8.13 3.51
CA VAL A 69 -17.53 7.13 4.55
C VAL A 69 -17.21 7.68 5.93
N ALA A 70 -16.15 8.45 6.09
CA ALA A 70 -15.84 9.14 7.33
C ALA A 70 -16.98 10.11 7.74
N ALA A 71 -17.50 10.90 6.81
CA ALA A 71 -18.64 11.78 7.10
C ALA A 71 -19.90 10.99 7.48
N THR A 72 -20.17 9.85 6.82
CA THR A 72 -21.30 8.98 7.18
C THR A 72 -21.13 8.37 8.57
N ILE A 73 -19.90 7.94 8.95
CA ILE A 73 -19.60 7.48 10.31
C ILE A 73 -19.86 8.60 11.33
N PHE A 74 -19.43 9.82 11.03
CA PHE A 74 -19.64 10.97 11.91
C PHE A 74 -21.13 11.24 12.15
N GLU A 75 -21.94 11.25 11.09
CA GLU A 75 -23.40 11.41 11.18
C GLU A 75 -24.05 10.27 11.97
N ALA A 76 -23.66 9.02 11.70
CA ALA A 76 -24.17 7.85 12.43
C ALA A 76 -23.81 7.85 13.92
N ARG A 77 -22.76 8.57 14.31
CA ARG A 77 -22.35 8.80 15.71
C ARG A 77 -22.99 10.03 16.34
N GLY A 78 -23.99 10.64 15.71
CA GLY A 78 -24.69 11.82 16.20
C GLY A 78 -24.03 13.16 15.85
N GLY A 79 -23.00 13.15 15.00
CA GLY A 79 -22.42 14.36 14.43
C GLY A 79 -23.35 15.02 13.41
N SER A 80 -23.10 16.29 13.09
CA SER A 80 -23.87 16.99 12.06
C SER A 80 -23.55 16.47 10.65
N ARG A 81 -24.58 16.38 9.81
CA ARG A 81 -24.41 16.20 8.36
C ARG A 81 -23.44 17.25 7.80
N GLN A 82 -22.60 16.84 6.85
CA GLN A 82 -21.56 17.72 6.30
C GLN A 82 -21.42 17.62 4.78
N ARG A 83 -20.79 18.64 4.19
CA ARG A 83 -20.42 18.67 2.78
C ARG A 83 -19.02 18.10 2.60
N VAL A 84 -18.84 17.28 1.58
CA VAL A 84 -17.56 16.72 1.15
C VAL A 84 -17.29 17.23 -0.26
N GLU A 85 -16.30 18.10 -0.40
CA GLU A 85 -15.94 18.74 -1.67
C GLU A 85 -14.62 18.18 -2.22
N ILE A 86 -14.55 18.02 -3.54
CA ILE A 86 -13.31 17.70 -4.25
C ILE A 86 -13.20 18.46 -5.59
N ASP A 87 -12.01 19.01 -5.88
CA ASP A 87 -11.70 19.66 -7.16
C ASP A 87 -11.00 18.68 -8.10
N LEU A 88 -11.71 18.25 -9.14
CA LEU A 88 -11.23 17.27 -10.12
C LEU A 88 -9.98 17.76 -10.88
N ARG A 89 -9.75 19.08 -10.95
CA ARG A 89 -8.56 19.61 -11.62
C ARG A 89 -7.26 19.27 -10.90
N ARG A 90 -7.32 18.82 -9.64
CA ARG A 90 -6.15 18.53 -8.81
C ARG A 90 -5.85 17.04 -8.63
N GLY A 91 -6.77 16.15 -8.97
CA GLY A 91 -6.68 14.72 -8.64
C GLY A 91 -5.38 14.04 -9.11
N HIS A 92 -4.86 14.40 -10.28
CA HIS A 92 -3.65 13.82 -10.86
C HIS A 92 -2.38 14.01 -10.01
N ASN A 93 -2.38 14.96 -9.06
CA ASN A 93 -1.28 15.22 -8.14
C ASN A 93 -1.21 14.21 -6.96
N TYR A 94 -2.23 13.37 -6.77
CA TYR A 94 -2.45 12.58 -5.55
C TYR A 94 -2.23 11.07 -5.71
N ILE A 95 -1.67 10.67 -6.85
CA ILE A 95 -1.35 9.26 -7.15
C ILE A 95 0.09 8.90 -6.78
N ASP A 96 0.96 9.90 -6.71
CA ASP A 96 2.38 9.82 -6.36
C ASP A 96 2.80 11.24 -5.97
N PRO A 97 3.42 11.44 -4.79
CA PRO A 97 3.73 12.77 -4.29
C PRO A 97 4.64 13.54 -5.25
N ASP A 98 5.57 12.86 -5.94
CA ASP A 98 6.54 13.49 -6.85
C ASP A 98 5.93 13.98 -8.16
N ILE A 99 4.70 13.57 -8.50
CA ILE A 99 4.02 14.08 -9.71
C ILE A 99 3.52 15.50 -9.49
N GLY A 100 2.92 15.76 -8.33
CA GLY A 100 2.26 17.04 -8.08
C GLY A 100 3.18 18.11 -7.54
N MET A 101 4.18 17.71 -6.75
CA MET A 101 5.13 18.62 -6.13
C MET A 101 6.33 17.86 -5.55
N THR A 102 7.35 18.57 -5.09
CA THR A 102 8.50 17.96 -4.40
C THR A 102 8.41 18.24 -2.90
N PRO A 103 8.19 17.20 -2.05
CA PRO A 103 8.23 17.37 -0.61
C PRO A 103 9.58 17.93 -0.17
N SER A 104 9.55 18.81 0.83
CA SER A 104 10.77 19.45 1.33
C SER A 104 10.84 19.50 2.85
N LEU A 105 12.06 19.44 3.36
CA LEU A 105 12.40 19.59 4.76
C LEU A 105 13.38 20.75 4.90
N ASN A 106 13.01 21.78 5.67
CA ASN A 106 13.76 23.04 5.78
C ASN A 106 14.04 23.69 4.40
N GLY A 107 13.10 23.55 3.47
CA GLY A 107 13.22 24.05 2.10
C GLY A 107 14.17 23.25 1.19
N GLN A 108 14.73 22.13 1.67
CA GLN A 108 15.53 21.21 0.86
C GLN A 108 14.68 20.03 0.40
N GLU A 109 14.92 19.55 -0.82
CA GLU A 109 14.29 18.33 -1.31
C GLU A 109 14.61 17.14 -0.39
N ILE A 110 13.64 16.26 -0.19
CA ILE A 110 13.83 15.05 0.59
C ILE A 110 14.37 13.98 -0.35
N THR A 111 15.64 13.62 -0.18
CA THR A 111 16.31 12.68 -1.09
C THR A 111 15.79 11.26 -0.92
N LEU A 112 15.72 10.53 -2.04
CA LEU A 112 15.52 9.09 -2.03
C LEU A 112 16.88 8.40 -1.88
N ASP A 113 17.06 7.65 -0.79
CA ASP A 113 18.33 7.01 -0.42
C ASP A 113 18.61 5.77 -1.30
N LEU A 114 18.99 6.00 -2.56
CA LEU A 114 19.23 4.94 -3.54
C LEU A 114 20.69 4.58 -3.69
N VAL A 115 20.94 3.32 -4.06
CA VAL A 115 22.24 2.91 -4.60
C VAL A 115 22.42 3.56 -5.97
N ALA A 116 23.47 4.39 -6.11
CA ALA A 116 23.80 5.03 -7.38
C ALA A 116 23.94 3.99 -8.51
N GLY A 117 23.29 4.24 -9.64
CA GLY A 117 23.30 3.34 -10.79
C GLY A 117 22.50 2.05 -10.62
N ASN A 118 21.64 1.92 -9.60
CA ASN A 118 20.81 0.73 -9.39
C ASN A 118 20.00 0.34 -10.63
N PRO A 119 20.34 -0.75 -11.32
CA PRO A 119 19.70 -1.09 -12.58
C PRO A 119 18.32 -1.70 -12.36
N PHE A 120 17.99 -2.14 -11.15
CA PHE A 120 16.73 -2.83 -10.82
C PHE A 120 15.66 -1.89 -10.24
N LEU A 121 15.81 -0.57 -10.40
CA LEU A 121 14.84 0.38 -9.89
C LEU A 121 13.70 0.66 -10.88
N ARG A 122 14.05 1.03 -12.12
CA ARG A 122 13.08 1.45 -13.15
C ARG A 122 13.20 0.69 -14.48
N ASN A 123 14.15 -0.23 -14.60
CA ASN A 123 14.32 -0.94 -15.86
C ASN A 123 13.29 -2.07 -16.02
N ILE A 124 12.72 -2.13 -17.22
CA ILE A 124 12.00 -3.28 -17.74
C ILE A 124 13.01 -4.05 -18.61
N PHE A 125 13.24 -5.30 -18.26
CA PHE A 125 14.27 -6.14 -18.89
C PHE A 125 13.64 -7.08 -19.90
N GLU A 126 14.30 -7.25 -21.04
CA GLU A 126 13.92 -8.25 -22.02
C GLU A 126 14.62 -9.56 -21.67
N THR A 127 13.86 -10.64 -21.65
CA THR A 127 14.35 -12.01 -21.45
C THR A 127 14.72 -12.65 -22.79
N ARG A 128 15.30 -13.84 -22.73
CA ARG A 128 15.76 -14.59 -23.90
C ARG A 128 14.63 -14.92 -24.87
N ASP A 129 13.48 -15.29 -24.33
CA ASP A 129 12.25 -15.64 -25.05
C ASP A 129 11.44 -14.40 -25.49
N GLY A 130 12.03 -13.21 -25.44
CA GLY A 130 11.42 -11.97 -25.92
C GLY A 130 10.31 -11.41 -25.00
N LYS A 131 10.13 -12.00 -23.82
CA LYS A 131 9.19 -11.52 -22.79
C LYS A 131 9.84 -10.40 -21.97
N TRP A 132 9.00 -9.55 -21.37
CA TRP A 132 9.44 -8.43 -20.56
C TRP A 132 9.23 -8.72 -19.08
N VAL A 133 10.21 -8.36 -18.26
CA VAL A 133 10.21 -8.64 -16.82
C VAL A 133 10.65 -7.44 -16.01
N VAL A 134 10.15 -7.35 -14.79
CA VAL A 134 10.52 -6.34 -13.80
C VAL A 134 11.13 -7.03 -12.60
N LEU A 135 12.41 -6.75 -12.37
CA LEU A 135 13.16 -7.14 -11.18
C LEU A 135 13.28 -5.87 -10.32
N SER A 136 12.82 -5.92 -9.06
CA SER A 136 12.84 -4.71 -8.21
C SER A 136 13.91 -4.75 -7.13
N ALA A 137 14.62 -3.64 -6.97
CA ALA A 137 15.50 -3.39 -5.84
C ALA A 137 15.25 -1.99 -5.26
N VAL A 138 14.09 -1.80 -4.62
CA VAL A 138 13.77 -0.52 -3.95
C VAL A 138 14.52 -0.33 -2.63
N TYR A 139 15.09 -1.40 -2.07
CA TYR A 139 15.95 -1.36 -0.89
C TYR A 139 17.37 -1.82 -1.23
N VAL A 140 18.36 -1.26 -0.52
CA VAL A 140 19.79 -1.49 -0.77
C VAL A 140 20.15 -2.98 -0.76
N ASP A 141 19.61 -3.75 0.18
CA ASP A 141 19.88 -5.18 0.31
C ASP A 141 19.36 -6.01 -0.88
N LEU A 142 18.26 -5.59 -1.52
CA LEU A 142 17.73 -6.24 -2.72
C LEU A 142 18.66 -6.08 -3.92
N ALA A 143 19.35 -4.94 -4.04
CA ALA A 143 20.29 -4.71 -5.14
C ALA A 143 21.44 -5.73 -5.08
N TYR A 144 22.03 -5.92 -3.90
CA TYR A 144 23.08 -6.93 -3.67
C TYR A 144 22.59 -8.36 -3.86
N LYS A 145 21.34 -8.65 -3.46
CA LYS A 145 20.76 -9.99 -3.68
C LYS A 145 20.55 -10.27 -5.17
N TRP A 146 20.12 -9.29 -5.96
CA TRP A 146 19.96 -9.46 -7.40
C TRP A 146 21.30 -9.67 -8.11
N THR A 147 22.32 -8.89 -7.78
CA THR A 147 23.66 -9.10 -8.34
C THR A 147 24.25 -10.46 -7.95
N ALA A 148 24.04 -10.92 -6.71
CA ALA A 148 24.45 -12.26 -6.28
C ALA A 148 23.67 -13.39 -6.99
N LEU A 149 22.36 -13.23 -7.16
CA LEU A 149 21.50 -14.24 -7.80
C LEU A 149 21.78 -14.37 -9.31
N LEU A 150 21.99 -13.24 -9.99
CA LEU A 150 22.22 -13.19 -11.43
C LEU A 150 23.69 -13.28 -11.83
N ASP A 151 24.60 -13.05 -10.88
CA ASP A 151 26.05 -12.97 -11.11
C ASP A 151 26.40 -11.87 -12.13
N CYS A 152 25.95 -10.66 -11.81
CA CYS A 152 26.15 -9.48 -12.62
C CYS A 152 26.67 -8.31 -11.76
N SER A 153 27.25 -7.30 -12.41
CA SER A 153 27.61 -6.06 -11.72
C SER A 153 26.38 -5.15 -11.56
N MET A 154 26.56 -4.02 -10.86
CA MET A 154 25.55 -2.97 -10.76
C MET A 154 25.38 -2.15 -12.06
N ALA A 155 26.16 -2.43 -13.11
CA ALA A 155 25.96 -1.76 -14.39
C ALA A 155 24.71 -2.28 -15.10
N GLU A 156 23.88 -1.38 -15.63
CA GLU A 156 22.66 -1.77 -16.37
C GLU A 156 22.94 -2.71 -17.54
N SER A 157 24.02 -2.49 -18.30
CA SER A 157 24.41 -3.38 -19.40
C SER A 157 24.72 -4.80 -18.93
N SER A 158 25.37 -4.95 -17.77
CA SER A 158 25.67 -6.25 -17.15
C SER A 158 24.38 -6.94 -16.68
N ALA A 159 23.49 -6.21 -16.01
CA ALA A 159 22.20 -6.74 -15.58
C ALA A 159 21.32 -7.16 -16.77
N ARG A 160 21.26 -6.35 -17.83
CA ARG A 160 20.53 -6.68 -19.07
C ARG A 160 21.09 -7.94 -19.72
N ALA A 161 22.42 -8.04 -19.86
CA ALA A 161 23.06 -9.23 -20.41
C ALA A 161 22.72 -10.48 -19.59
N ALA A 162 22.76 -10.39 -18.26
CA ALA A 162 22.42 -11.50 -17.37
C ALA A 162 20.94 -11.93 -17.51
N VAL A 163 20.00 -10.98 -17.52
CA VAL A 163 18.57 -11.29 -17.68
C VAL A 163 18.28 -11.89 -19.07
N LYS A 164 18.96 -11.44 -20.12
CA LYS A 164 18.80 -11.94 -21.49
C LYS A 164 19.21 -13.41 -21.67
N MET A 165 19.88 -14.01 -20.68
CA MET A 165 20.22 -15.44 -20.67
C MET A 165 19.08 -16.35 -20.19
N TRP A 166 18.02 -15.79 -19.60
CA TRP A 166 16.92 -16.57 -19.02
C TRP A 166 15.65 -16.47 -19.85
N ASN A 167 14.86 -17.55 -19.89
CA ASN A 167 13.44 -17.40 -20.22
C ASN A 167 12.70 -16.77 -19.04
N ALA A 168 11.63 -16.02 -19.31
CA ALA A 168 10.89 -15.32 -18.27
C ALA A 168 10.31 -16.22 -17.18
N ALA A 169 9.74 -17.38 -17.55
CA ALA A 169 9.15 -18.32 -16.58
C ALA A 169 10.19 -18.94 -15.64
N ASP A 170 11.35 -19.34 -16.17
CA ASP A 170 12.45 -19.91 -15.39
C ASP A 170 13.03 -18.88 -14.41
N LEU A 171 13.17 -17.62 -14.86
CA LEU A 171 13.63 -16.53 -14.01
C LEU A 171 12.62 -16.17 -12.91
N GLU A 172 11.32 -16.20 -13.20
CA GLU A 172 10.28 -15.96 -12.20
C GLU A 172 10.25 -17.08 -11.14
N ALA A 173 10.44 -18.34 -11.56
CA ALA A 173 10.55 -19.48 -10.65
C ALA A 173 11.81 -19.38 -9.76
N LEU A 174 12.96 -19.01 -10.34
CA LEU A 174 14.19 -18.77 -9.61
C LEU A 174 14.01 -17.65 -8.57
N ALA A 175 13.44 -16.52 -8.99
CA ALA A 175 13.19 -15.39 -8.11
C ALA A 175 12.26 -15.77 -6.96
N ALA A 176 11.19 -16.52 -7.23
CA ALA A 176 10.27 -17.03 -6.20
C ALA A 176 11.01 -17.93 -5.20
N LYS A 177 11.84 -18.87 -5.66
CA LYS A 177 12.68 -19.75 -4.81
C LYS A 177 13.68 -18.96 -3.95
N ALA A 178 14.18 -17.84 -4.48
CA ALA A 178 15.08 -16.92 -3.78
C ALA A 178 14.35 -15.90 -2.88
N GLU A 179 13.02 -15.91 -2.85
CA GLU A 179 12.17 -14.91 -2.18
C GLU A 179 12.46 -13.46 -2.66
N MET A 180 12.69 -13.29 -3.96
CA MET A 180 13.02 -12.03 -4.62
C MET A 180 11.82 -11.48 -5.41
N PRO A 181 11.60 -10.16 -5.39
CA PRO A 181 10.44 -9.54 -6.04
C PRO A 181 10.67 -9.40 -7.56
N MET A 182 10.02 -10.28 -8.32
CA MET A 182 10.05 -10.26 -9.77
C MET A 182 8.67 -10.60 -10.35
N ALA A 183 8.35 -9.96 -11.47
CA ALA A 183 7.15 -10.24 -12.23
C ALA A 183 7.44 -10.19 -13.73
N ILE A 184 6.80 -11.09 -14.48
CA ILE A 184 6.65 -10.98 -15.92
C ILE A 184 5.57 -9.93 -16.22
N CYS A 185 5.84 -9.02 -17.16
CA CYS A 185 4.85 -8.11 -17.71
C CYS A 185 3.85 -8.92 -18.55
N ARG A 186 2.61 -9.03 -18.06
CA ARG A 186 1.52 -9.80 -18.68
C ARG A 186 0.46 -8.84 -19.17
N SER A 187 -0.22 -9.21 -20.26
CA SER A 187 -1.49 -8.58 -20.65
C SER A 187 -2.62 -8.97 -19.69
N GLU A 188 -3.72 -8.22 -19.68
CA GLU A 188 -4.92 -8.55 -18.89
C GLU A 188 -5.43 -9.96 -19.21
N LYS A 189 -5.39 -10.36 -20.49
CA LYS A 189 -5.80 -11.68 -20.94
C LYS A 189 -4.90 -12.79 -20.39
N GLU A 190 -3.58 -12.62 -20.45
CA GLU A 190 -2.62 -13.58 -19.88
C GLU A 190 -2.76 -13.66 -18.35
N TRP A 191 -3.04 -12.55 -17.68
CA TRP A 191 -3.23 -12.53 -16.24
C TRP A 191 -4.51 -13.26 -15.81
N ASN A 192 -5.63 -13.01 -16.49
CA ASN A 192 -6.91 -13.65 -16.16
C ASN A 192 -6.88 -15.18 -16.27
N THR A 193 -6.03 -15.75 -17.13
CA THR A 193 -5.85 -17.21 -17.26
C THR A 193 -4.72 -17.77 -16.39
N HIS A 194 -3.92 -16.91 -15.76
CA HIS A 194 -2.86 -17.31 -14.85
C HIS A 194 -3.46 -17.83 -13.53
N PRO A 195 -2.94 -18.91 -12.90
CA PRO A 195 -3.53 -19.47 -11.69
C PRO A 195 -3.77 -18.48 -10.55
N GLN A 196 -2.84 -17.55 -10.31
CA GLN A 196 -3.07 -16.48 -9.32
C GLN A 196 -4.09 -15.45 -9.82
N GLY A 197 -4.00 -15.04 -11.09
CA GLY A 197 -4.88 -14.01 -11.62
C GLY A 197 -6.34 -14.47 -11.65
N SER A 198 -6.59 -15.73 -11.99
CA SER A 198 -7.93 -16.32 -11.92
C SER A 198 -8.52 -16.32 -10.49
N VAL A 199 -7.69 -16.53 -9.45
CA VAL A 199 -8.14 -16.39 -8.05
C VAL A 199 -8.54 -14.95 -7.75
N MET A 200 -7.73 -13.97 -8.17
CA MET A 200 -7.98 -12.55 -7.90
C MET A 200 -9.15 -11.99 -8.70
N THR A 201 -9.34 -12.40 -9.95
CA THR A 201 -10.45 -11.93 -10.81
C THR A 201 -11.82 -12.34 -10.26
N GLY A 202 -11.89 -13.43 -9.49
CA GLY A 202 -13.11 -13.86 -8.81
C GLY A 202 -13.42 -13.14 -7.49
N GLN A 203 -12.61 -12.16 -7.10
CA GLN A 203 -12.71 -11.47 -5.81
C GLN A 203 -12.98 -9.96 -5.98
N PRO A 204 -13.56 -9.28 -4.97
CA PRO A 204 -13.58 -7.81 -4.92
C PRO A 204 -12.15 -7.26 -4.88
N ILE A 205 -11.96 -5.97 -5.15
CA ILE A 205 -10.61 -5.34 -5.12
C ILE A 205 -9.93 -5.58 -3.77
N VAL A 206 -10.71 -5.50 -2.70
CA VAL A 206 -10.30 -5.83 -1.34
C VAL A 206 -11.23 -6.90 -0.78
N PRO A 207 -10.77 -8.16 -0.68
CA PRO A 207 -11.46 -9.19 0.08
C PRO A 207 -11.63 -8.77 1.54
N ILE A 208 -12.87 -8.83 2.04
CA ILE A 208 -13.26 -8.52 3.41
C ILE A 208 -14.08 -9.71 3.92
N GLU A 209 -13.56 -10.39 4.95
CA GLU A 209 -14.19 -11.60 5.49
C GLU A 209 -14.37 -11.49 7.01
N PRO A 210 -15.54 -11.86 7.57
CA PRO A 210 -15.69 -11.95 9.00
C PRO A 210 -14.84 -13.10 9.54
N ALA A 211 -14.15 -12.87 10.66
CA ALA A 211 -13.45 -13.91 11.39
C ALA A 211 -14.45 -14.98 11.90
N LYS A 212 -13.98 -16.21 12.12
CA LYS A 212 -14.83 -17.28 12.66
C LYS A 212 -15.39 -16.88 14.02
N LYS A 213 -16.72 -16.79 14.11
CA LYS A 213 -17.43 -16.40 15.34
C LYS A 213 -17.16 -17.42 16.45
N ARG A 214 -16.80 -16.92 17.64
CA ARG A 214 -16.64 -17.76 18.84
C ARG A 214 -18.01 -18.20 19.36
N SER A 215 -18.03 -19.32 20.08
CA SER A 215 -19.23 -19.86 20.73
C SER A 215 -19.64 -19.11 22.00
N SER A 216 -18.84 -18.14 22.48
CA SER A 216 -19.08 -17.41 23.72
C SER A 216 -18.74 -15.92 23.59
N PRO A 217 -19.57 -15.01 24.14
CA PRO A 217 -19.27 -13.58 24.16
C PRO A 217 -17.97 -13.29 24.92
N SER A 218 -17.17 -12.35 24.41
CA SER A 218 -15.93 -11.92 25.06
C SER A 218 -16.14 -10.62 25.82
N SER A 219 -15.75 -10.59 27.09
CA SER A 219 -15.71 -9.37 27.91
C SER A 219 -14.57 -8.40 27.53
N ASN A 220 -13.66 -8.81 26.65
CA ASN A 220 -12.41 -8.08 26.35
C ASN A 220 -12.48 -7.23 25.08
N CYS A 221 -13.67 -6.90 24.58
CA CYS A 221 -13.80 -5.97 23.47
C CYS A 221 -13.99 -4.55 24.01
N SER A 222 -13.07 -3.63 23.69
CA SER A 222 -13.32 -2.20 23.89
C SER A 222 -14.22 -1.72 22.76
N PRO A 223 -15.47 -1.30 23.05
CA PRO A 223 -16.30 -0.68 22.03
C PRO A 223 -15.72 0.68 21.66
N PHE A 224 -16.05 1.13 20.46
CA PHE A 224 -15.77 2.49 20.05
C PHE A 224 -16.49 3.49 20.95
N PRO A 225 -15.90 4.67 21.25
CA PRO A 225 -16.51 5.61 22.19
C PRO A 225 -17.92 6.02 21.74
N ALA A 226 -18.89 5.84 22.64
CA ALA A 226 -20.31 6.11 22.41
C ALA A 226 -20.66 7.62 22.41
N THR A 227 -19.75 8.48 22.84
CA THR A 227 -19.95 9.94 22.83
C THR A 227 -19.88 10.48 21.40
N VAL A 228 -20.67 11.53 21.13
CA VAL A 228 -20.55 12.31 19.89
C VAL A 228 -19.10 12.80 19.78
N PRO A 229 -18.35 12.37 18.77
CA PRO A 229 -16.94 12.71 18.67
C PRO A 229 -16.75 14.08 18.03
N ASP A 230 -15.56 14.68 18.19
CA ASP A 230 -15.17 15.86 17.40
C ASP A 230 -14.74 15.48 15.97
N ARG A 231 -14.37 14.21 15.74
CA ARG A 231 -13.90 13.69 14.44
C ARG A 231 -14.44 12.29 14.16
N PRO A 232 -14.58 11.89 12.88
CA PRO A 232 -15.20 10.62 12.50
C PRO A 232 -14.62 9.39 13.22
N LEU A 233 -13.29 9.32 13.30
CA LEU A 233 -12.56 8.17 13.84
C LEU A 233 -11.99 8.40 15.25
N SER A 234 -12.40 9.46 15.94
CA SER A 234 -11.97 9.69 17.33
C SER A 234 -12.29 8.48 18.20
N GLY A 235 -11.25 7.95 18.85
CA GLY A 235 -11.31 6.73 19.66
C GLY A 235 -10.77 5.47 18.97
N LEU A 236 -10.55 5.49 17.66
CA LEU A 236 -10.06 4.32 16.92
C LEU A 236 -8.58 4.14 17.24
N LYS A 237 -8.16 2.92 17.57
CA LYS A 237 -6.77 2.58 17.93
C LYS A 237 -6.24 1.66 16.84
N VAL A 238 -5.27 2.13 16.08
CA VAL A 238 -4.70 1.43 14.93
C VAL A 238 -3.26 1.10 15.24
N LEU A 239 -2.95 -0.19 15.30
CA LEU A 239 -1.61 -0.70 15.46
C LEU A 239 -1.08 -1.12 14.08
N ALA A 240 -0.15 -0.36 13.54
CA ALA A 240 0.40 -0.60 12.21
C ALA A 240 1.82 -1.17 12.33
N VAL A 241 2.02 -2.38 11.82
CA VAL A 241 3.33 -3.04 11.72
C VAL A 241 3.66 -3.15 10.24
N THR A 242 4.02 -2.00 9.66
CA THR A 242 4.11 -1.84 8.21
C THR A 242 5.46 -1.27 7.78
N HIS A 243 5.71 -1.26 6.48
CA HIS A 243 6.81 -0.54 5.83
C HIS A 243 6.40 -0.19 4.39
N ALA A 244 7.25 0.55 3.69
CA ALA A 244 7.01 1.15 2.38
C ALA A 244 5.84 2.15 2.42
N ILE A 245 4.89 2.05 1.49
CA ILE A 245 3.89 3.12 1.26
C ILE A 245 2.46 2.66 1.56
N ALA A 246 1.98 1.56 0.97
CA ALA A 246 0.57 1.17 1.12
C ALA A 246 0.12 0.95 2.58
N GLY A 247 0.96 0.28 3.37
CA GLY A 247 0.72 0.02 4.79
C GLY A 247 0.65 1.29 5.63
N PRO A 248 1.74 2.08 5.69
CA PRO A 248 1.73 3.34 6.43
C PRO A 248 0.67 4.32 5.91
N GLY A 249 0.47 4.39 4.59
CA GLY A 249 -0.54 5.23 3.97
C GLY A 249 -1.96 4.90 4.44
N ALA A 250 -2.30 3.63 4.63
CA ALA A 250 -3.58 3.24 5.21
C ALA A 250 -3.74 3.78 6.65
N GLY A 251 -2.67 3.70 7.45
CA GLY A 251 -2.60 4.33 8.77
C GLY A 251 -2.78 5.85 8.71
N ARG A 252 -2.06 6.53 7.80
CA ARG A 252 -2.18 7.97 7.56
C ARG A 252 -3.61 8.37 7.22
N THR A 253 -4.27 7.67 6.30
CA THR A 253 -5.66 7.97 5.91
C THR A 253 -6.65 7.76 7.07
N LEU A 254 -6.40 6.80 7.98
CA LEU A 254 -7.21 6.69 9.19
C LEU A 254 -6.92 7.86 10.17
N ALA A 255 -5.65 8.29 10.30
CA ALA A 255 -5.26 9.43 11.13
C ALA A 255 -5.83 10.77 10.61
N GLU A 256 -5.89 10.94 9.29
CA GLU A 256 -6.55 12.05 8.57
C GLU A 256 -8.00 12.25 9.04
N HIS A 257 -8.68 11.19 9.48
CA HIS A 257 -10.05 11.22 10.01
C HIS A 257 -10.15 11.08 11.54
N GLY A 258 -9.03 11.10 12.26
CA GLY A 258 -8.98 11.20 13.73
C GLY A 258 -8.67 9.90 14.47
N ALA A 259 -8.24 8.85 13.78
CA ALA A 259 -7.76 7.63 14.42
C ALA A 259 -6.42 7.87 15.15
N SER A 260 -6.24 7.20 16.29
CA SER A 260 -4.97 7.11 17.00
C SER A 260 -4.13 5.98 16.41
N VAL A 261 -3.08 6.35 15.66
CA VAL A 261 -2.27 5.40 14.90
C VAL A 261 -0.88 5.30 15.50
N LEU A 262 -0.50 4.08 15.90
CA LEU A 262 0.84 3.73 16.36
C LEU A 262 1.52 2.83 15.33
N GLN A 263 2.50 3.38 14.63
CA GLN A 263 3.38 2.66 13.72
C GLN A 263 4.52 2.00 14.52
N VAL A 264 4.64 0.68 14.42
CA VAL A 264 5.74 -0.10 14.97
C VAL A 264 6.77 -0.35 13.88
N MET A 265 7.93 0.27 14.03
CA MET A 265 9.11 -0.05 13.25
C MET A 265 9.90 -1.15 13.96
N PHE A 266 10.34 -2.16 13.21
CA PHE A 266 11.31 -3.09 13.78
C PHE A 266 12.60 -2.34 14.08
N THR A 267 13.25 -2.64 15.21
CA THR A 267 14.41 -1.88 15.72
C THR A 267 15.55 -1.71 14.71
N HIS A 268 15.66 -2.62 13.73
CA HIS A 268 16.67 -2.61 12.67
C HIS A 268 16.04 -2.46 11.27
N GLY A 269 14.77 -2.05 11.21
CA GLY A 269 14.08 -1.73 9.98
C GLY A 269 14.63 -0.42 9.41
N PHE A 270 14.94 -0.45 8.12
CA PHE A 270 15.28 0.73 7.34
C PHE A 270 14.05 1.17 6.55
N GLU A 271 13.82 2.47 6.49
CA GLU A 271 12.89 3.08 5.56
C GLU A 271 13.51 4.34 4.97
N HIS A 272 13.20 4.62 3.71
CA HIS A 272 13.67 5.83 3.03
C HIS A 272 13.08 7.08 3.67
N ALA A 273 13.90 8.11 3.87
CA ALA A 273 13.42 9.39 4.42
C ALA A 273 12.28 9.97 3.57
N PHE A 274 12.44 9.92 2.24
CA PHE A 274 11.42 10.29 1.26
C PHE A 274 10.08 9.59 1.55
N VAL A 275 10.08 8.25 1.57
CA VAL A 275 8.88 7.43 1.83
C VAL A 275 8.23 7.76 3.17
N TYR A 276 9.05 7.83 4.22
CA TYR A 276 8.55 8.06 5.58
C TYR A 276 7.79 9.39 5.68
N THR A 277 8.30 10.45 5.05
CA THR A 277 7.81 11.83 5.21
C THR A 277 6.44 12.12 4.61
N TYR A 278 5.93 11.30 3.70
CA TYR A 278 4.56 11.42 3.21
C TYR A 278 3.67 10.26 3.63
N ALA A 279 4.20 9.06 3.87
CA ALA A 279 3.39 7.88 4.16
C ALA A 279 2.98 7.78 5.64
N ASN A 280 3.66 8.48 6.56
CA ASN A 280 3.47 8.35 8.02
C ASN A 280 2.96 9.63 8.71
N LEU A 281 2.44 10.60 7.95
CA LEU A 281 1.91 11.86 8.50
C LEU A 281 0.82 11.59 9.57
N GLY A 282 0.90 12.33 10.68
CA GLY A 282 -0.01 12.22 11.82
C GLY A 282 -0.06 10.87 12.53
N THR A 283 0.94 10.01 12.31
CA THR A 283 1.11 8.75 13.05
C THR A 283 2.19 8.90 14.10
N ALA A 284 2.03 8.24 15.25
CA ALA A 284 3.15 8.03 16.17
C ALA A 284 4.01 6.86 15.69
N SER A 285 5.31 6.88 16.02
CA SER A 285 6.26 5.87 15.56
C SER A 285 7.10 5.34 16.70
N THR A 286 7.02 4.05 17.02
CA THR A 286 7.79 3.38 18.07
C THR A 286 8.70 2.30 17.49
N ARG A 287 9.72 1.88 18.25
CA ARG A 287 10.54 0.71 17.93
C ARG A 287 10.25 -0.45 18.87
N LEU A 288 10.04 -1.63 18.30
CA LEU A 288 9.94 -2.90 19.03
C LEU A 288 10.76 -3.97 18.31
N SER A 289 11.46 -4.82 19.06
CA SER A 289 12.21 -5.95 18.52
C SER A 289 11.47 -7.26 18.77
N LEU A 290 11.02 -7.95 17.72
CA LEU A 290 10.38 -9.27 17.87
C LEU A 290 11.36 -10.35 18.39
N ASN A 291 12.66 -10.09 18.35
CA ASN A 291 13.68 -10.94 18.96
C ASN A 291 13.80 -10.76 20.48
N LYS A 292 13.10 -9.78 21.08
CA LYS A 292 13.11 -9.49 22.51
C LYS A 292 11.76 -9.83 23.13
N ASP A 293 11.77 -10.70 24.13
CA ASP A 293 10.55 -11.24 24.76
C ASP A 293 9.68 -10.15 25.38
N SER A 294 10.28 -9.15 26.03
CA SER A 294 9.54 -8.01 26.61
C SER A 294 8.80 -7.20 25.55
N ASP A 295 9.42 -7.02 24.38
CA ASP A 295 8.82 -6.24 23.29
C ASP A 295 7.71 -7.04 22.61
N ARG A 296 7.85 -8.37 22.56
CA ARG A 296 6.74 -9.25 22.13
C ARG A 296 5.55 -9.18 23.09
N GLN A 297 5.80 -9.21 24.40
CA GLN A 297 4.75 -9.03 25.41
C GLN A 297 4.10 -7.63 25.32
N ARG A 298 4.90 -6.60 25.03
CA ARG A 298 4.37 -5.26 24.79
C ARG A 298 3.48 -5.22 23.55
N LEU A 299 3.88 -5.87 22.46
CA LEU A 299 3.05 -5.93 21.25
C LEU A 299 1.73 -6.66 21.51
N TRP A 300 1.72 -7.75 22.28
CA TRP A 300 0.48 -8.40 22.72
C TRP A 300 -0.43 -7.52 23.57
N THR A 301 0.16 -6.67 24.41
CA THR A 301 -0.60 -5.67 25.19
C THR A 301 -1.28 -4.66 24.26
N LEU A 302 -0.54 -4.16 23.27
CA LEU A 302 -1.10 -3.25 22.26
C LEU A 302 -2.18 -3.90 21.40
N ILE A 303 -2.01 -5.17 20.99
CA ILE A 303 -3.00 -5.93 20.23
C ILE A 303 -4.31 -6.10 21.02
N ARG A 304 -4.22 -6.32 22.33
CA ARG A 304 -5.39 -6.46 23.20
C ARG A 304 -6.28 -5.21 23.18
N ASP A 305 -5.66 -4.05 23.08
CA ASP A 305 -6.35 -2.75 23.14
C ASP A 305 -6.62 -2.13 21.77
N ALA A 306 -6.10 -2.74 20.69
CA ALA A 306 -6.25 -2.24 19.33
C ALA A 306 -7.67 -2.49 18.80
N HIS A 307 -8.16 -1.59 17.94
CA HIS A 307 -9.34 -1.83 17.12
C HIS A 307 -8.96 -2.39 15.74
N VAL A 308 -7.80 -1.98 15.24
CA VAL A 308 -7.29 -2.34 13.92
C VAL A 308 -5.82 -2.74 14.03
N TRP A 309 -5.47 -3.86 13.42
CA TRP A 309 -4.11 -4.27 13.11
C TRP A 309 -3.88 -4.09 11.61
N ILE A 310 -2.76 -3.48 11.21
CA ILE A 310 -2.36 -3.39 9.81
C ILE A 310 -0.94 -3.92 9.70
N ASP A 311 -0.68 -4.85 8.76
CA ASP A 311 0.69 -5.19 8.39
C ASP A 311 0.88 -5.31 6.89
N SER A 312 2.10 -4.99 6.43
CA SER A 312 2.50 -5.05 5.01
C SER A 312 3.71 -5.96 4.76
N TYR A 313 4.09 -6.78 5.74
CA TYR A 313 5.19 -7.73 5.59
C TYR A 313 4.76 -8.96 4.80
N ARG A 314 5.70 -9.79 4.34
CA ARG A 314 5.35 -11.01 3.61
C ARG A 314 4.56 -11.97 4.50
N GLU A 315 3.72 -12.78 3.86
CA GLU A 315 2.98 -13.82 4.56
C GLU A 315 3.93 -14.74 5.35
N GLY A 316 3.59 -15.03 6.60
CA GLY A 316 4.45 -15.77 7.53
C GLY A 316 5.54 -14.95 8.26
N ALA A 317 5.90 -13.74 7.81
CA ALA A 317 7.03 -12.98 8.36
C ALA A 317 6.84 -12.58 9.83
N ILE A 318 5.63 -12.21 10.21
CA ILE A 318 5.26 -11.87 11.60
C ILE A 318 4.73 -13.10 12.34
N ARG A 319 3.99 -13.98 11.64
CA ARG A 319 3.40 -15.20 12.19
C ARG A 319 4.41 -16.12 12.88
N LYS A 320 5.64 -16.22 12.36
CA LYS A 320 6.72 -17.02 13.00
C LYS A 320 7.09 -16.55 14.41
N PHE A 321 6.72 -15.33 14.79
CA PHE A 321 6.90 -14.79 16.14
C PHE A 321 5.66 -14.96 17.04
N GLY A 322 4.64 -15.68 16.58
CA GLY A 322 3.43 -16.02 17.35
C GLY A 322 2.18 -15.22 17.00
N TYR A 323 2.27 -14.25 16.09
CA TYR A 323 1.14 -13.38 15.72
C TYR A 323 0.42 -13.92 14.48
N SER A 324 -0.29 -15.05 14.63
CA SER A 324 -1.26 -15.50 13.61
C SER A 324 -2.62 -14.85 13.85
N ASP A 325 -3.46 -14.80 12.83
CA ASP A 325 -4.83 -14.28 12.92
C ASP A 325 -5.61 -14.97 14.03
N THR A 326 -5.50 -16.30 14.11
CA THR A 326 -6.10 -17.09 15.19
C THR A 326 -5.59 -16.67 16.56
N ALA A 327 -4.28 -16.45 16.73
CA ALA A 327 -3.72 -16.01 18.01
C ALA A 327 -4.15 -14.58 18.35
N MET A 328 -4.20 -13.67 17.38
CA MET A 328 -4.66 -12.29 17.56
C MET A 328 -6.15 -12.23 17.90
N HIS A 329 -7.02 -12.90 17.15
CA HIS A 329 -8.45 -13.02 17.47
C HIS A 329 -8.70 -13.76 18.77
N ASN A 330 -7.79 -14.64 19.20
CA ASN A 330 -7.93 -15.28 20.50
C ASN A 330 -7.77 -14.30 21.67
N VAL A 331 -6.88 -13.31 21.52
CA VAL A 331 -6.61 -12.25 22.49
C VAL A 331 -7.63 -11.12 22.36
N ASN A 332 -7.97 -10.74 21.13
CA ASN A 332 -8.88 -9.66 20.80
C ASN A 332 -9.86 -10.10 19.69
N PRO A 333 -11.02 -10.66 20.05
CA PRO A 333 -11.99 -11.18 19.09
C PRO A 333 -12.55 -10.13 18.13
N GLY A 334 -12.64 -8.87 18.56
CA GLY A 334 -13.16 -7.75 17.77
C GLY A 334 -12.13 -7.10 16.84
N LEU A 335 -10.91 -7.63 16.76
CA LEU A 335 -9.84 -7.01 15.96
C LEU A 335 -10.14 -7.08 14.45
N ILE A 336 -9.99 -5.94 13.77
CA ILE A 336 -9.92 -5.88 12.30
C ILE A 336 -8.45 -6.10 11.92
N ILE A 337 -8.15 -7.21 11.24
CA ILE A 337 -6.81 -7.58 10.81
C ILE A 337 -6.68 -7.28 9.32
N THR A 338 -5.80 -6.34 8.97
CA THR A 338 -5.58 -5.92 7.58
C THR A 338 -4.19 -6.36 7.10
N HIS A 339 -4.14 -7.29 6.14
CA HIS A 339 -2.91 -7.78 5.52
C HIS A 339 -2.74 -7.16 4.13
N ILE A 340 -1.82 -6.20 4.01
CA ILE A 340 -1.49 -5.61 2.71
C ILE A 340 -0.40 -6.45 2.05
N ARG A 341 -0.67 -6.99 0.87
CA ARG A 341 0.25 -7.88 0.12
C ARG A 341 0.36 -7.46 -1.34
N CYS A 342 1.35 -7.98 -2.07
CA CYS A 342 1.42 -7.71 -3.52
C CYS A 342 0.30 -8.43 -4.29
N TYR A 343 0.04 -9.70 -3.98
CA TYR A 343 -0.87 -10.57 -4.75
C TYR A 343 -2.08 -11.07 -3.94
N GLY A 344 -2.36 -10.45 -2.80
CA GLY A 344 -3.39 -10.88 -1.85
C GLY A 344 -2.91 -11.98 -0.91
N SER A 345 -3.83 -12.49 -0.09
CA SER A 345 -3.56 -13.48 0.96
C SER A 345 -4.01 -14.91 0.58
N SER A 346 -4.46 -15.10 -0.66
CA SER A 346 -5.00 -16.36 -1.18
C SER A 346 -4.29 -16.78 -2.48
N GLY A 347 -4.46 -18.06 -2.86
CA GLY A 347 -3.90 -18.60 -4.10
C GLY A 347 -2.40 -18.94 -4.03
N PRO A 348 -1.84 -19.45 -5.14
CA PRO A 348 -0.45 -19.94 -5.18
C PRO A 348 0.60 -18.85 -4.94
N TRP A 349 0.28 -17.57 -5.10
CA TRP A 349 1.21 -16.45 -4.90
C TRP A 349 0.96 -15.63 -3.62
N ALA A 350 0.15 -16.12 -2.67
CA ALA A 350 -0.06 -15.46 -1.37
C ALA A 350 1.26 -15.13 -0.64
N TRP A 351 2.29 -15.96 -0.85
CA TRP A 351 3.62 -15.83 -0.24
C TRP A 351 4.62 -15.03 -1.09
N LYS A 352 4.27 -14.74 -2.36
CA LYS A 352 5.19 -14.16 -3.33
C LYS A 352 5.46 -12.70 -2.99
N PRO A 353 6.73 -12.29 -2.88
CA PRO A 353 7.06 -10.90 -2.59
C PRO A 353 6.83 -10.00 -3.79
N GLY A 354 6.51 -8.74 -3.54
CA GLY A 354 6.41 -7.73 -4.57
C GLY A 354 6.14 -6.34 -4.00
N PHE A 355 6.36 -5.35 -4.85
CA PHE A 355 6.05 -3.94 -4.64
C PHE A 355 5.09 -3.47 -5.73
N ASP A 356 4.82 -2.16 -5.80
CA ASP A 356 3.93 -1.54 -6.78
C ASP A 356 4.14 -2.10 -8.20
N MET A 357 5.39 -2.11 -8.63
CA MET A 357 5.81 -2.51 -9.96
C MET A 357 5.49 -3.96 -10.30
N GLN A 358 5.51 -4.88 -9.33
CA GLN A 358 5.10 -6.27 -9.55
C GLN A 358 3.59 -6.40 -9.75
N GLY A 359 2.80 -5.62 -9.01
CA GLY A 359 1.36 -5.52 -9.20
C GLY A 359 1.01 -4.95 -10.57
N SER A 360 1.66 -3.86 -10.98
CA SER A 360 1.52 -3.24 -12.30
C SER A 360 1.93 -4.18 -13.45
N ALA A 361 3.06 -4.88 -13.31
CA ALA A 361 3.56 -5.78 -14.35
C ALA A 361 2.66 -6.99 -14.53
N SER A 362 2.19 -7.59 -13.44
CA SER A 362 1.44 -8.85 -13.50
C SER A 362 0.00 -8.65 -13.99
N SER A 363 -0.63 -7.54 -13.63
CA SER A 363 -2.08 -7.32 -13.82
C SER A 363 -2.51 -6.99 -15.26
N GLY A 364 -1.61 -6.51 -16.11
CA GLY A 364 -1.96 -5.88 -17.39
C GLY A 364 -1.58 -4.41 -17.47
N LEU A 365 -1.39 -3.72 -16.34
CA LEU A 365 -1.27 -2.26 -16.31
C LEU A 365 -0.06 -1.77 -17.10
N MET A 366 1.12 -2.37 -16.92
CA MET A 366 2.31 -1.97 -17.69
C MET A 366 2.18 -2.25 -19.20
N CYS A 367 1.50 -3.33 -19.56
CA CYS A 367 1.24 -3.65 -20.96
C CYS A 367 0.32 -2.61 -21.59
N LEU A 368 -0.78 -2.24 -20.91
CA LEU A 368 -1.69 -1.18 -21.35
C LEU A 368 -0.96 0.15 -21.59
N MET A 369 0.02 0.50 -20.75
CA MET A 369 0.81 1.73 -20.94
C MET A 369 1.73 1.69 -22.16
N GLY A 370 2.11 0.50 -22.63
CA GLY A 370 2.89 0.32 -23.86
C GLY A 370 2.06 0.27 -25.14
N GLU A 371 0.75 0.04 -25.04
CA GLU A 371 -0.11 -0.14 -26.20
C GLU A 371 -0.18 1.11 -27.08
N GLY A 372 0.05 0.94 -28.38
CA GLY A 372 0.00 2.01 -29.38
C GLY A 372 1.30 2.79 -29.57
N LEU A 373 2.38 2.46 -28.84
CA LEU A 373 3.69 3.10 -29.01
C LEU A 373 4.56 2.49 -30.12
N GLY A 374 4.10 1.40 -30.75
CA GLY A 374 4.68 0.81 -31.95
C GLY A 374 5.86 -0.16 -31.76
N ASP A 375 6.45 -0.23 -30.56
CA ASP A 375 7.60 -1.12 -30.27
C ASP A 375 7.25 -2.38 -29.47
N GLY A 376 5.97 -2.53 -29.07
CA GLY A 376 5.47 -3.67 -28.30
C GLY A 376 6.02 -3.79 -26.88
N ARG A 377 6.70 -2.75 -26.36
CA ARG A 377 7.32 -2.77 -25.04
C ARG A 377 6.36 -2.27 -23.97
N PRO A 378 6.17 -3.01 -22.84
CA PRO A 378 5.47 -2.49 -21.68
C PRO A 378 6.11 -1.20 -21.16
N ARG A 379 5.31 -0.34 -20.53
CA ARG A 379 5.75 0.93 -19.96
C ARG A 379 5.28 1.08 -18.53
N TRP A 380 5.97 1.92 -17.79
CA TRP A 380 5.54 2.30 -16.46
C TRP A 380 4.23 3.11 -16.54
N PRO A 381 3.29 2.91 -15.61
CA PRO A 381 2.25 3.90 -15.39
C PRO A 381 2.89 5.24 -14.97
N PRO A 382 2.21 6.38 -15.19
CA PRO A 382 2.66 7.66 -14.65
C PRO A 382 2.90 7.58 -13.13
N GLY A 383 4.03 8.11 -12.68
CA GLY A 383 4.54 7.90 -11.31
C GLY A 383 5.31 6.60 -11.15
N MET A 384 5.58 6.22 -9.90
CA MET A 384 6.25 4.97 -9.54
C MET A 384 5.42 4.11 -8.58
N VAL A 385 4.48 4.72 -7.85
CA VAL A 385 3.82 4.12 -6.67
C VAL A 385 2.30 4.29 -6.68
N ILE A 386 1.69 4.31 -7.88
CA ILE A 386 0.25 4.52 -8.09
C ILE A 386 -0.60 3.47 -7.36
N ASN A 387 -0.22 2.19 -7.40
CA ASN A 387 -0.94 1.14 -6.69
C ASN A 387 -0.72 1.24 -5.19
N ASP A 388 0.48 1.57 -4.73
CA ASP A 388 0.78 1.73 -3.30
C ASP A 388 -0.14 2.78 -2.66
N TYR A 389 -0.26 3.96 -3.29
CA TYR A 389 -1.14 5.03 -2.83
C TYR A 389 -2.63 4.66 -2.90
N THR A 390 -3.08 4.08 -4.01
CA THR A 390 -4.49 3.70 -4.15
C THR A 390 -4.84 2.53 -3.21
N THR A 391 -3.92 1.59 -2.97
CA THR A 391 -4.10 0.48 -2.01
C THR A 391 -4.23 0.99 -0.59
N ALA A 392 -3.48 2.03 -0.21
CA ALA A 392 -3.62 2.69 1.10
C ALA A 392 -5.06 3.20 1.32
N TYR A 393 -5.61 3.93 0.34
CA TYR A 393 -6.99 4.42 0.42
C TYR A 393 -8.01 3.28 0.46
N PHE A 394 -7.82 2.22 -0.33
CA PHE A 394 -8.70 1.06 -0.31
C PHE A 394 -8.64 0.28 1.00
N ALA A 395 -7.46 0.13 1.61
CA ALA A 395 -7.31 -0.49 2.91
C ALA A 395 -8.03 0.31 4.00
N ALA A 396 -7.85 1.64 4.03
CA ALA A 396 -8.55 2.52 4.97
C ALA A 396 -10.07 2.52 4.75
N LEU A 397 -10.53 2.50 3.50
CA LEU A 397 -11.94 2.42 3.14
C LEU A 397 -12.59 1.13 3.65
N ALA A 398 -11.92 -0.02 3.50
CA ALA A 398 -12.41 -1.30 4.04
C ALA A 398 -12.55 -1.25 5.57
N VAL A 399 -11.54 -0.71 6.27
CA VAL A 399 -11.58 -0.53 7.73
C VAL A 399 -12.74 0.37 8.13
N MET A 400 -12.91 1.52 7.47
CA MET A 400 -14.01 2.44 7.76
C MET A 400 -15.38 1.84 7.42
N GLY A 401 -15.50 1.05 6.35
CA GLY A 401 -16.72 0.33 6.03
C GLY A 401 -17.14 -0.64 7.14
N ILE A 402 -16.19 -1.36 7.75
CA ILE A 402 -16.45 -2.22 8.91
C ILE A 402 -16.84 -1.39 10.14
N VAL A 403 -16.16 -0.27 10.39
CA VAL A 403 -16.53 0.65 11.49
C VAL A 403 -17.94 1.19 11.31
N LEU A 404 -18.32 1.58 10.10
CA LEU A 404 -19.67 2.05 9.78
C LEU A 404 -20.73 0.98 10.08
N ARG A 405 -20.50 -0.27 9.65
CA ARG A 405 -21.38 -1.41 9.97
C ARG A 405 -21.56 -1.57 11.48
N ARG A 406 -20.48 -1.45 12.26
CA ARG A 406 -20.54 -1.56 13.73
C ARG A 406 -21.29 -0.40 14.37
N VAL A 407 -21.10 0.83 13.90
CA VAL A 407 -21.82 2.02 14.40
C VAL A 407 -23.31 1.93 14.08
N ASN A 408 -23.69 1.40 12.92
CA ASN A 408 -25.09 1.19 12.54
C ASN A 408 -25.75 -0.02 13.23
N GLY A 409 -25.01 -0.81 14.01
CA GLY A 409 -25.53 -2.05 14.61
C GLY A 409 -25.69 -3.21 13.64
N GLU A 410 -25.09 -3.15 12.46
CA GLU A 410 -25.10 -4.21 11.43
C GLU A 410 -24.03 -5.30 11.69
N SER A 411 -23.05 -5.01 12.56
CA SER A 411 -22.03 -5.95 13.03
C SER A 411 -21.76 -5.74 14.50
N ASP A 412 -21.58 -6.84 15.23
CA ASP A 412 -21.14 -6.81 16.62
C ASP A 412 -19.70 -6.25 16.72
N TRP A 413 -19.37 -5.62 17.85
CA TRP A 413 -18.01 -5.14 18.12
C TRP A 413 -17.04 -6.29 18.41
N ASP A 414 -17.53 -7.44 18.90
CA ASP A 414 -16.73 -8.64 19.18
C ASP A 414 -16.56 -9.55 17.95
N GLN A 415 -17.19 -9.22 16.81
CA GLN A 415 -16.96 -9.87 15.53
C GLN A 415 -15.69 -9.30 14.88
N GLY A 416 -14.63 -10.10 14.85
CA GLY A 416 -13.38 -9.77 14.15
C GLY A 416 -13.52 -9.85 12.63
N TRP A 417 -12.57 -9.26 11.92
CA TRP A 417 -12.54 -9.23 10.46
C TRP A 417 -11.13 -9.46 9.94
N VAL A 418 -11.02 -10.02 8.74
CA VAL A 418 -9.78 -10.11 7.97
C VAL A 418 -9.98 -9.36 6.65
N VAL A 419 -9.08 -8.43 6.37
CA VAL A 419 -9.10 -7.56 5.19
C VAL A 419 -7.79 -7.79 4.41
N SER A 420 -7.88 -8.09 3.11
CA SER A 420 -6.72 -8.49 2.31
C SER A 420 -6.50 -7.60 1.07
N PRO A 421 -6.23 -6.30 1.24
CA PRO A 421 -5.94 -5.42 0.11
C PRO A 421 -4.64 -5.86 -0.58
N SER A 422 -4.56 -5.67 -1.90
CA SER A 422 -3.35 -6.01 -2.63
C SER A 422 -2.97 -5.05 -3.75
N LEU A 423 -1.66 -4.88 -3.96
CA LEU A 423 -1.14 -3.98 -5.01
C LEU A 423 -1.59 -4.43 -6.40
N CYS A 424 -1.56 -5.75 -6.67
CA CYS A 424 -2.05 -6.31 -7.92
C CYS A 424 -3.57 -6.19 -8.06
N GLY A 425 -4.33 -6.38 -6.97
CA GLY A 425 -5.79 -6.18 -6.97
C GLY A 425 -6.16 -4.73 -7.23
N THR A 426 -5.42 -3.78 -6.66
CA THR A 426 -5.54 -2.35 -6.95
C THR A 426 -5.21 -2.06 -8.42
N ALA A 427 -4.16 -2.63 -8.99
CA ALA A 427 -3.83 -2.48 -10.41
C ALA A 427 -4.96 -3.01 -11.31
N MET A 428 -5.59 -4.14 -10.94
CA MET A 428 -6.79 -4.65 -11.61
C MET A 428 -7.99 -3.70 -11.44
N GLY A 429 -8.14 -3.08 -10.28
CA GLY A 429 -9.13 -2.01 -10.04
C GLY A 429 -8.88 -0.78 -10.91
N ILE A 430 -7.63 -0.37 -11.10
CA ILE A 430 -7.24 0.71 -12.04
C ILE A 430 -7.71 0.37 -13.45
N LEU A 431 -7.42 -0.85 -13.92
CA LEU A 431 -7.84 -1.34 -15.23
C LEU A 431 -9.36 -1.46 -15.38
N ARG A 432 -10.09 -1.75 -14.30
CA ARG A 432 -11.55 -1.87 -14.30
C ARG A 432 -12.26 -0.53 -14.30
N PHE A 433 -11.83 0.41 -13.45
CA PHE A 433 -12.61 1.61 -13.15
C PHE A 433 -12.08 2.89 -13.77
N PHE A 434 -10.80 2.94 -14.16
CA PHE A 434 -10.12 4.20 -14.46
C PHE A 434 -9.51 4.29 -15.85
N LYS A 435 -9.79 3.35 -16.76
CA LYS A 435 -9.40 3.50 -18.17
C LYS A 435 -10.07 4.72 -18.80
N THR A 436 -9.33 5.48 -19.59
CA THR A 436 -9.85 6.67 -20.28
C THR A 436 -10.97 6.33 -21.25
N GLU A 437 -10.93 5.16 -21.89
CA GLU A 437 -11.96 4.66 -22.81
C GLU A 437 -13.34 4.48 -22.17
N ARG A 438 -13.39 4.37 -20.83
CA ARG A 438 -14.64 4.24 -20.07
C ARG A 438 -15.51 5.50 -20.16
N PHE A 439 -14.88 6.67 -20.30
CA PHE A 439 -15.56 7.97 -20.30
C PHE A 439 -15.05 8.84 -21.48
N PRO A 440 -15.40 8.46 -22.73
CA PRO A 440 -14.96 9.20 -23.91
C PRO A 440 -15.50 10.64 -23.89
N GLY A 441 -14.67 11.60 -24.29
CA GLY A 441 -15.05 13.02 -24.32
C GLY A 441 -14.95 13.76 -22.99
N THR A 442 -14.43 13.12 -21.94
CA THR A 442 -13.91 13.81 -20.74
C THR A 442 -12.47 14.27 -20.96
N GLY A 443 -11.99 15.27 -20.20
CA GLY A 443 -10.61 15.74 -20.32
C GLY A 443 -10.43 17.06 -21.07
N SER A 444 -11.28 18.05 -20.85
CA SER A 444 -11.12 19.42 -21.38
C SER A 444 -10.63 20.42 -20.33
N GLY A 445 -10.49 19.99 -19.08
CA GLY A 445 -10.11 20.86 -17.98
C GLY A 445 -8.64 21.27 -18.01
N GLU A 446 -8.35 22.42 -17.42
CA GLU A 446 -6.98 22.84 -17.10
C GLU A 446 -6.57 22.26 -15.74
N PRO A 447 -5.38 21.63 -15.62
CA PRO A 447 -4.88 21.12 -14.36
C PRO A 447 -4.58 22.26 -13.39
N LEU A 448 -4.85 22.02 -12.11
CA LEU A 448 -4.38 22.89 -11.03
C LEU A 448 -3.25 22.20 -10.27
N SER A 449 -2.32 23.00 -9.75
CA SER A 449 -1.31 22.56 -8.78
C SER A 449 -1.97 21.90 -7.57
N PRO A 450 -1.27 21.08 -6.78
CA PRO A 450 -1.83 20.55 -5.53
C PRO A 450 -2.02 21.64 -4.47
N GLU A 451 -2.73 21.29 -3.40
CA GLU A 451 -2.70 22.07 -2.16
C GLU A 451 -1.60 21.51 -1.24
N MET A 452 -1.03 22.37 -0.41
CA MET A 452 0.14 22.04 0.40
C MET A 452 -0.20 22.23 1.87
N LEU A 453 0.34 21.36 2.70
CA LEU A 453 0.37 21.53 4.15
C LEU A 453 1.82 21.71 4.57
N GLU A 454 2.06 22.54 5.57
CA GLU A 454 3.40 22.77 6.09
C GLU A 454 3.36 23.01 7.60
N GLY A 455 4.46 22.66 8.27
CA GLY A 455 4.58 22.83 9.72
C GLY A 455 5.87 22.29 10.29
N ASP A 456 6.17 22.73 11.51
CA ASP A 456 7.31 22.23 12.27
C ASP A 456 7.10 20.76 12.66
N THR A 457 8.19 20.00 12.52
CA THR A 457 8.25 18.59 12.90
C THR A 457 9.54 18.34 13.67
N SER A 458 9.63 17.20 14.35
CA SER A 458 10.89 16.77 14.97
C SER A 458 12.04 16.52 13.97
N LEU A 459 11.76 16.49 12.66
CA LEU A 459 12.77 16.39 11.60
C LEU A 459 13.17 17.77 11.02
N GLY A 460 12.38 18.82 11.27
CA GLY A 460 12.50 20.15 10.64
C GLY A 460 11.17 20.67 10.10
N TYR A 461 11.19 21.82 9.41
CA TYR A 461 10.01 22.39 8.78
C TYR A 461 9.63 21.58 7.53
N LEU A 462 8.56 20.80 7.63
CA LEU A 462 8.09 19.93 6.55
C LEU A 462 7.08 20.69 5.70
N LYS A 463 7.23 20.60 4.37
CA LYS A 463 6.22 21.01 3.39
C LYS A 463 5.86 19.81 2.53
N THR A 464 4.59 19.41 2.59
CA THR A 464 4.09 18.19 1.96
C THR A 464 2.63 18.35 1.47
N LEU A 465 2.06 17.29 0.90
CA LEU A 465 0.79 17.33 0.16
C LEU A 465 -0.39 17.42 1.13
N ALA A 466 -1.23 18.45 1.00
CA ALA A 466 -2.47 18.56 1.77
C ALA A 466 -3.49 17.51 1.31
N PRO A 467 -4.25 16.84 2.19
CA PRO A 467 -5.34 15.95 1.76
C PRO A 467 -6.31 16.64 0.80
N LEU A 468 -6.70 15.94 -0.28
CA LEU A 468 -7.48 16.53 -1.36
C LEU A 468 -8.95 16.85 -0.98
N PRO A 469 -9.70 15.95 -0.29
CA PRO A 469 -11.09 16.24 0.05
C PRO A 469 -11.21 17.32 1.13
N LYS A 470 -12.17 18.24 0.96
CA LYS A 470 -12.54 19.25 1.96
C LYS A 470 -13.85 18.87 2.64
N MET A 471 -13.88 18.91 3.96
CA MET A 471 -15.03 18.49 4.78
C MET A 471 -15.50 19.66 5.64
N SER A 472 -16.80 19.96 5.63
CA SER A 472 -17.33 21.18 6.24
C SER A 472 -17.42 21.17 7.77
N ALA A 473 -17.63 20.00 8.39
CA ALA A 473 -17.76 19.89 9.85
C ALA A 473 -16.53 19.25 10.50
N THR A 474 -15.90 18.29 9.82
CA THR A 474 -14.71 17.61 10.31
C THR A 474 -13.56 17.71 9.30
N PRO A 475 -12.94 18.89 9.13
CA PRO A 475 -11.82 19.08 8.21
C PRO A 475 -10.73 18.02 8.43
N VAL A 476 -10.16 17.52 7.33
CA VAL A 476 -9.06 16.56 7.38
C VAL A 476 -7.85 17.24 8.03
N ALA A 477 -7.29 16.62 9.07
CA ALA A 477 -6.18 17.17 9.84
C ALA A 477 -5.39 16.09 10.56
N TYR A 478 -4.14 16.36 10.93
CA TYR A 478 -3.33 15.46 11.76
C TYR A 478 -3.36 15.91 13.22
N GLN A 479 -3.43 14.97 14.17
CA GLN A 479 -3.35 15.29 15.59
C GLN A 479 -1.88 15.32 16.05
N GLY A 480 -1.52 16.29 16.89
CA GLY A 480 -0.17 16.44 17.40
C GLY A 480 0.81 16.94 16.32
N ASP A 481 2.05 16.45 16.37
CA ASP A 481 3.07 16.78 15.38
C ASP A 481 2.67 16.21 14.01
N LEU A 482 2.86 17.02 12.96
CA LEU A 482 2.58 16.60 11.59
C LEU A 482 3.36 15.32 11.20
N LEU A 483 4.59 15.19 11.69
CA LEU A 483 5.42 14.01 11.53
C LEU A 483 6.37 13.87 12.71
N VAL A 484 6.39 12.70 13.34
CA VAL A 484 7.38 12.39 14.38
C VAL A 484 8.58 11.67 13.78
N THR A 485 9.74 11.84 14.40
CA THR A 485 10.96 11.11 14.03
C THR A 485 10.70 9.62 14.14
N MET A 486 11.16 8.86 13.14
CA MET A 486 10.95 7.42 13.08
C MET A 486 11.44 6.73 14.37
N GLY A 487 10.52 6.06 15.08
CA GLY A 487 10.79 5.33 16.31
C GLY A 487 10.94 6.17 17.58
N SER A 488 10.58 7.46 17.56
CA SER A 488 10.76 8.38 18.71
C SER A 488 9.65 8.31 19.76
N SER A 489 8.48 7.80 19.39
CA SER A 489 7.31 7.71 20.26
C SER A 489 7.43 6.53 21.22
N ARG A 490 6.78 6.63 22.38
CA ARG A 490 6.57 5.48 23.27
C ARG A 490 5.66 4.47 22.56
N PRO A 491 5.76 3.17 22.87
CA PRO A 491 4.89 2.15 22.30
C PRO A 491 3.49 2.19 22.95
N VAL A 492 2.83 3.34 22.97
CA VAL A 492 1.48 3.62 23.51
C VAL A 492 0.63 4.23 22.38
N PHE A 493 -0.68 4.03 22.39
CA PHE A 493 -1.54 4.70 21.41
C PHE A 493 -1.59 6.21 21.68
N PRO A 494 -1.38 7.08 20.68
CA PRO A 494 -1.50 8.53 20.84
C PRO A 494 -2.82 8.96 21.48
N GLY A 495 -2.76 9.83 22.49
CA GLY A 495 -3.94 10.28 23.22
C GLY A 495 -4.49 9.28 24.25
N PHE A 496 -3.81 8.16 24.48
CA PHE A 496 -4.17 7.17 25.51
C PHE A 496 -2.99 6.95 26.47
N ASP A 497 -3.27 6.95 27.77
CA ASP A 497 -2.33 6.46 28.78
C ASP A 497 -2.61 4.98 29.05
N ASP A 498 -1.54 4.20 29.14
CA ASP A 498 -1.59 2.76 29.43
C ASP A 498 -0.58 2.35 30.52
N GLY A 499 -0.01 3.31 31.24
CA GLY A 499 0.90 3.06 32.35
C GLY A 499 2.28 2.52 31.96
N TYR A 500 2.66 2.60 30.68
CA TYR A 500 3.98 2.14 30.22
C TYR A 500 5.15 2.94 30.82
N ASP A 501 5.95 2.26 31.64
CA ASP A 501 7.17 2.82 32.21
C ASP A 501 8.41 2.46 31.37
N ILE A 502 8.88 3.44 30.58
CA ILE A 502 10.09 3.31 29.78
C ILE A 502 11.36 3.12 30.64
N ARG A 503 11.37 3.59 31.89
CA ARG A 503 12.53 3.52 32.78
C ARG A 503 12.80 2.11 33.30
N ALA A 504 11.80 1.23 33.24
CA ALA A 504 11.93 -0.17 33.63
C ALA A 504 12.62 -1.05 32.57
N LEU A 505 12.94 -0.51 31.39
CA LEU A 505 13.50 -1.29 30.29
C LEU A 505 15.03 -1.28 30.24
N THR A 506 15.59 -2.45 29.96
CA THR A 506 17.02 -2.61 29.64
C THR A 506 17.22 -2.66 28.11
N PRO A 507 18.14 -1.85 27.55
CA PRO A 507 18.58 -1.97 26.17
C PRO A 507 19.24 -3.33 25.89
N MET A 508 19.23 -3.77 24.63
CA MET A 508 19.96 -4.96 24.22
C MET A 508 21.48 -4.73 24.33
N SER A 509 22.25 -5.75 24.74
CA SER A 509 23.72 -5.65 24.74
C SER A 509 24.26 -5.54 23.32
N LYS A 510 25.48 -4.99 23.17
CA LYS A 510 26.16 -4.90 21.85
C LYS A 510 26.34 -6.28 21.22
N GLU A 511 26.73 -7.32 21.98
CA GLU A 511 26.82 -8.68 21.42
C GLU A 511 25.45 -9.20 20.98
N GLY A 512 24.39 -8.93 21.75
CA GLY A 512 23.03 -9.30 21.40
C GLY A 512 22.58 -8.68 20.08
N VAL A 513 22.92 -7.41 19.85
CA VAL A 513 22.65 -6.70 18.58
C VAL A 513 23.36 -7.40 17.42
N VAL A 514 24.67 -7.64 17.55
CA VAL A 514 25.47 -8.30 16.49
C VAL A 514 24.94 -9.71 16.19
N HIS A 515 24.64 -10.50 17.22
CA HIS A 515 24.11 -11.85 17.06
C HIS A 515 22.72 -11.84 16.39
N SER A 516 21.86 -10.88 16.74
CA SER A 516 20.53 -10.75 16.17
C SER A 516 20.54 -10.29 14.69
N PHE A 517 21.60 -9.60 14.25
CA PHE A 517 21.68 -8.94 12.95
C PHE A 517 22.63 -9.62 11.96
N ALA A 518 23.91 -9.76 12.31
CA ALA A 518 24.98 -10.04 11.35
C ALA A 518 24.98 -11.49 10.83
N ALA A 519 24.67 -12.45 11.70
CA ALA A 519 24.73 -13.87 11.33
C ALA A 519 23.63 -14.27 10.33
N GLY A 520 22.47 -13.59 10.35
CA GLY A 520 21.33 -13.93 9.49
C GLY A 520 21.45 -13.38 8.06
N VAL A 521 21.89 -12.12 7.93
CA VAL A 521 21.93 -11.42 6.62
C VAL A 521 23.02 -12.00 5.72
N VAL A 522 24.24 -12.20 6.23
CA VAL A 522 25.36 -12.74 5.44
C VAL A 522 25.06 -14.15 4.95
N LYS A 523 24.54 -15.02 5.83
CA LYS A 523 24.13 -16.39 5.46
C LYS A 523 23.05 -16.40 4.39
N LYS A 524 22.09 -15.45 4.44
CA LYS A 524 21.04 -15.34 3.43
C LYS A 524 21.60 -14.92 2.07
N LEU A 525 22.54 -13.99 2.03
CA LEU A 525 23.16 -13.54 0.79
C LEU A 525 23.99 -14.66 0.14
N GLU A 526 24.81 -15.38 0.90
CA GLU A 526 25.56 -16.54 0.39
C GLU A 526 24.63 -17.64 -0.12
N ARG A 527 23.52 -17.91 0.57
CA ARG A 527 22.52 -18.87 0.11
C ARG A 527 21.92 -18.47 -1.24
N ILE A 528 21.62 -17.17 -1.43
CA ILE A 528 21.09 -16.64 -2.70
C ILE A 528 22.14 -16.79 -3.81
N ARG A 529 23.41 -16.51 -3.53
CA ARG A 529 24.52 -16.69 -4.47
C ARG A 529 24.66 -18.15 -4.92
N MET A 530 24.70 -19.08 -3.97
CA MET A 530 24.81 -20.52 -4.24
C MET A 530 23.61 -21.02 -5.06
N LEU A 531 22.39 -20.61 -4.69
CA LEU A 531 21.18 -20.94 -5.44
C LEU A 531 21.27 -20.44 -6.89
N GLY A 532 21.69 -19.18 -7.09
CA GLY A 532 21.88 -18.63 -8.42
C GLY A 532 22.90 -19.42 -9.24
N GLU A 533 24.02 -19.81 -8.62
CA GLU A 533 25.06 -20.61 -9.28
C GLU A 533 24.56 -21.99 -9.72
N GLU A 534 23.83 -22.70 -8.87
CA GLU A 534 23.24 -24.00 -9.17
C GLU A 534 22.27 -23.92 -10.36
N GLU A 535 21.37 -22.92 -10.34
CA GLU A 535 20.31 -22.77 -11.34
C GLU A 535 20.86 -22.27 -12.68
N ARG A 536 21.91 -21.41 -12.67
CA ARG A 536 22.64 -21.04 -13.89
C ARG A 536 23.30 -22.26 -14.54
N LYS A 537 23.98 -23.12 -13.76
CA LYS A 537 24.59 -24.36 -14.26
C LYS A 537 23.54 -25.31 -14.84
N ALA A 538 22.40 -25.47 -14.18
CA ALA A 538 21.30 -26.31 -14.66
C ALA A 538 20.72 -25.79 -15.99
N ARG A 539 20.48 -24.48 -16.07
CA ARG A 539 20.03 -23.77 -17.27
C ARG A 539 20.99 -23.97 -18.44
N ASP A 540 22.28 -23.70 -18.24
CA ASP A 540 23.29 -23.78 -19.30
C ASP A 540 23.42 -25.22 -19.84
N LYS A 541 23.40 -26.21 -18.94
CA LYS A 541 23.36 -27.63 -19.33
C LYS A 541 22.12 -27.98 -20.17
N ALA A 542 20.93 -27.51 -19.77
CA ALA A 542 19.70 -27.76 -20.52
C ALA A 542 19.75 -27.14 -21.92
N TYR A 543 20.34 -25.95 -22.04
CA TYR A 543 20.49 -25.26 -23.33
C TYR A 543 21.50 -25.94 -24.24
N ASP A 544 22.62 -26.43 -23.71
CA ASP A 544 23.59 -27.20 -24.49
C ASP A 544 22.98 -28.48 -25.04
N ILE A 545 22.12 -29.15 -24.25
CA ILE A 545 21.37 -30.33 -24.69
C ILE A 545 20.39 -29.97 -25.81
N ALA A 546 19.57 -28.92 -25.62
CA ALA A 546 18.60 -28.49 -26.63
C ALA A 546 19.26 -28.03 -27.94
N ARG A 547 20.40 -27.33 -27.84
CA ARG A 547 21.18 -26.90 -29.01
C ARG A 547 21.74 -28.09 -29.78
N LYS A 548 22.28 -29.11 -29.09
CA LYS A 548 22.77 -30.34 -29.73
C LYS A 548 21.63 -31.11 -30.40
N ALA A 549 20.45 -31.15 -29.78
CA ALA A 549 19.27 -31.81 -30.33
C ALA A 549 18.70 -31.10 -31.57
N ALA A 550 18.85 -29.77 -31.69
CA ALA A 550 18.37 -29.01 -32.85
C ALA A 550 19.32 -29.05 -34.06
N VAL A 551 20.55 -29.55 -33.88
CA VAL A 551 21.55 -29.71 -34.95
C VAL A 551 21.52 -31.12 -35.55
N LEU A 552 20.88 -32.07 -34.85
CA LEU A 552 20.53 -33.40 -35.33
C LEU A 552 19.16 -33.35 -36.01
#